data_AF-A0A7C3SUX7-F1
#
_entry.id   AF-A0A7C3SUX7-F1
#
_cell.length_a   1.000
_cell.length_b   1.000
_cell.length_c   1.000
_cell.angle_alpha   90.00
_cell.angle_beta   90.00
_cell.angle_gamma   90.00
#
_symmetry.space_group_name_H-M   'P 1'
#
loop_
_entity.id
_entity.type
_entity.pdbx_description
1 polymer ?
#
loop_
_entity_poly.entity_id
_entity_poly.type
_entity_poly.pdbx_seq_one_letter_code
_entity_poly.pdbx_strand_id
1 'polypeptide(L)'
;MKRILISSLVVMSMVAMLSVLGCAGKGKGPTDEELIRATIDKVKTALESKNIDMLMETLAEDFEHPEVGGKQEVKPMLQLGLESGYADEGKVDLGNMQIKINNDGTASAYPIDLSSVAGAVSVELVLKKYETTNEKGKKVPAWLVKTINVDGL
;
A
#
# COMPACT_ATOMS: atom_id res chain seq x y z
N MET A 1 -61.97 -2.91 17.12
CA MET A 1 -61.60 -3.49 18.44
C MET A 1 -60.14 -3.89 18.43
N LYS A 2 -59.37 -3.21 19.28
CA LYS A 2 -58.16 -3.67 20.00
C LYS A 2 -56.99 -4.31 19.23
N ARG A 3 -55.87 -3.56 19.26
CA ARG A 3 -54.49 -3.95 19.63
C ARG A 3 -53.82 -4.90 18.61
N ILE A 4 -52.67 -4.57 18.05
CA ILE A 4 -51.39 -4.44 18.76
C ILE A 4 -50.52 -3.38 18.05
N LEU A 5 -50.24 -2.32 18.79
CA LEU A 5 -49.05 -1.48 18.64
C LEU A 5 -47.88 -2.22 19.31
N ILE A 6 -46.65 -1.91 18.86
CA ILE A 6 -45.33 -2.19 19.47
C ILE A 6 -44.57 -3.36 18.82
N SER A 7 -43.61 -2.98 17.97
CA SER A 7 -42.25 -3.52 17.87
C SER A 7 -41.48 -2.53 16.98
N SER A 8 -41.16 -1.34 17.49
CA SER A 8 -39.91 -1.06 18.21
C SER A 8 -38.67 -1.60 17.50
N LEU A 9 -38.06 -0.72 16.71
CA LEU A 9 -36.71 -0.21 17.02
C LEU A 9 -35.52 -1.16 16.77
N VAL A 10 -35.28 -1.66 15.54
CA VAL A 10 -33.95 -2.21 15.17
C VAL A 10 -33.63 -2.04 13.66
N VAL A 11 -33.71 -0.84 13.09
CA VAL A 11 -33.05 -0.53 11.79
C VAL A 11 -32.60 0.93 11.77
N MET A 12 -31.83 1.32 12.79
CA MET A 12 -31.27 2.66 12.91
C MET A 12 -29.95 2.54 13.66
N SER A 13 -28.86 2.22 12.95
CA SER A 13 -27.46 2.53 13.31
C SER A 13 -26.48 1.63 12.57
N MET A 14 -26.27 1.85 11.28
CA MET A 14 -25.00 1.47 10.64
C MET A 14 -24.68 2.28 9.38
N VAL A 15 -25.00 3.58 9.39
CA VAL A 15 -24.54 4.56 8.39
C VAL A 15 -24.15 5.84 9.13
N ALA A 16 -23.13 5.75 9.99
CA ALA A 16 -22.59 6.91 10.72
C ALA A 16 -21.16 6.66 11.24
N MET A 17 -20.27 6.09 10.43
CA MET A 17 -18.83 6.15 10.68
C MET A 17 -18.13 6.39 9.35
N LEU A 18 -17.67 7.64 9.17
CA LEU A 18 -16.64 8.16 8.26
C LEU A 18 -16.89 9.63 7.84
N SER A 19 -17.77 10.35 8.51
CA SER A 19 -17.82 11.82 8.47
C SER A 19 -16.87 12.45 9.49
N VAL A 20 -15.62 12.00 9.54
CA VAL A 20 -14.50 12.73 10.14
C VAL A 20 -13.51 12.98 9.03
N LEU A 21 -13.60 14.19 8.46
CA LEU A 21 -12.55 15.00 7.83
C LEU A 21 -13.25 16.08 6.99
N GLY A 22 -14.07 16.88 7.66
CA GLY A 22 -14.46 18.18 7.17
C GLY A 22 -13.47 19.23 7.71
N CYS A 23 -13.05 20.12 6.81
CA CYS A 23 -12.56 21.48 7.06
C CYS A 23 -11.04 21.70 7.27
N ALA A 24 -10.31 21.90 6.15
CA ALA A 24 -9.51 23.11 5.89
C ALA A 24 -8.64 22.92 4.63
N GLY A 25 -9.11 23.39 3.46
CA GLY A 25 -8.27 23.36 2.26
C GLY A 25 -9.05 23.39 0.96
N LYS A 26 -9.31 24.58 0.46
CA LYS A 26 -9.87 24.83 -0.87
C LYS A 26 -8.83 24.40 -1.92
N GLY A 27 -9.00 23.22 -2.54
CA GLY A 27 -8.53 22.96 -3.91
C GLY A 27 -7.09 22.51 -4.16
N LYS A 28 -6.32 22.03 -3.17
CA LYS A 28 -5.08 21.28 -3.45
C LYS A 28 -5.33 19.80 -3.20
N GLY A 29 -5.03 18.96 -4.21
CA GLY A 29 -4.99 17.51 -4.04
C GLY A 29 -3.92 17.09 -3.02
N PRO A 30 -3.80 15.79 -2.73
CA PRO A 30 -2.79 15.29 -1.81
C PRO A 30 -1.39 15.69 -2.27
N THR A 31 -0.52 15.94 -1.30
CA THR A 31 0.91 16.17 -1.50
C THR A 31 1.61 14.88 -1.94
N ASP A 32 2.83 15.03 -2.48
CA ASP A 32 3.63 13.87 -2.87
C ASP A 32 3.97 12.97 -1.70
N GLU A 33 4.28 13.54 -0.55
CA GLU A 33 4.58 12.78 0.66
C GLU A 33 3.36 11.98 1.14
N GLU A 34 2.16 12.57 1.12
CA GLU A 34 0.91 11.87 1.42
C GLU A 34 0.64 10.72 0.44
N LEU A 35 0.88 10.93 -0.86
CA LEU A 35 0.71 9.89 -1.88
C LEU A 35 1.74 8.76 -1.73
N ILE A 36 3.01 9.08 -1.47
CA ILE A 36 4.07 8.09 -1.22
C ILE A 36 3.73 7.29 0.03
N ARG A 37 3.32 7.96 1.12
CA ARG A 37 2.94 7.30 2.36
C ARG A 37 1.76 6.36 2.17
N ALA A 38 0.73 6.79 1.43
CA ALA A 38 -0.41 5.93 1.11
C ALA A 38 0.01 4.67 0.34
N THR A 39 0.96 4.78 -0.60
CA THR A 39 1.51 3.61 -1.31
C THR A 39 2.27 2.69 -0.36
N ILE A 40 3.12 3.22 0.53
CA ILE A 40 3.87 2.42 1.52
C ILE A 40 2.92 1.71 2.49
N ASP A 41 1.89 2.39 2.99
CA ASP A 41 0.90 1.81 3.89
C ASP A 41 0.10 0.70 3.17
N LYS A 42 -0.16 0.85 1.86
CA LYS A 42 -0.75 -0.20 1.03
C LYS A 42 0.20 -1.39 0.84
N VAL A 43 1.50 -1.15 0.63
CA VAL A 43 2.54 -2.21 0.60
C VAL A 43 2.54 -2.99 1.91
N LYS A 44 2.61 -2.28 3.06
CA LYS A 44 2.56 -2.90 4.40
C LYS A 44 1.29 -3.75 4.57
N THR A 45 0.13 -3.18 4.25
CA THR A 45 -1.15 -3.88 4.33
C THR A 45 -1.14 -5.13 3.47
N ALA A 46 -0.66 -5.04 2.23
CA ALA A 46 -0.60 -6.16 1.30
C ALA A 46 0.33 -7.27 1.80
N LEU A 47 1.52 -6.93 2.31
CA LEU A 47 2.47 -7.88 2.85
C LEU A 47 1.93 -8.59 4.10
N GLU A 48 1.41 -7.84 5.08
CA GLU A 48 0.93 -8.41 6.35
C GLU A 48 -0.37 -9.19 6.18
N SER A 49 -1.21 -8.82 5.20
CA SER A 49 -2.41 -9.60 4.84
C SER A 49 -2.14 -10.69 3.80
N LYS A 50 -0.88 -10.86 3.37
CA LYS A 50 -0.47 -11.82 2.33
C LYS A 50 -1.26 -11.67 1.02
N ASN A 51 -1.70 -10.45 0.71
CA ASN A 51 -2.50 -10.12 -0.46
C ASN A 51 -1.61 -9.70 -1.64
N ILE A 52 -1.23 -10.69 -2.45
CA ILE A 52 -0.33 -10.47 -3.60
C ILE A 52 -0.97 -9.52 -4.62
N ASP A 53 -2.27 -9.63 -4.91
CA ASP A 53 -2.91 -8.75 -5.89
C ASP A 53 -2.86 -7.27 -5.45
N MET A 54 -3.11 -7.01 -4.16
CA MET A 54 -2.97 -5.67 -3.59
C MET A 54 -1.52 -5.15 -3.67
N LEU A 55 -0.53 -6.02 -3.47
CA LEU A 55 0.88 -5.66 -3.61
C LEU A 55 1.23 -5.35 -5.06
N MET A 56 0.73 -6.13 -6.02
CA MET A 56 0.97 -5.90 -7.44
C MET A 56 0.39 -4.56 -7.92
N GLU A 57 -0.67 -4.05 -7.29
CA GLU A 57 -1.23 -2.72 -7.57
C GLU A 57 -0.32 -1.57 -7.14
N THR A 58 0.66 -1.79 -6.24
CA THR A 58 1.61 -0.75 -5.81
C THR A 58 2.82 -0.64 -6.72
N LEU A 59 3.04 -1.64 -7.58
CA LEU A 59 4.17 -1.66 -8.51
C LEU A 59 3.81 -0.93 -9.81
N ALA A 60 4.73 -0.12 -10.32
CA ALA A 60 4.60 0.52 -11.63
C ALA A 60 4.52 -0.53 -12.74
N GLU A 61 3.78 -0.28 -13.83
CA GLU A 61 3.85 -1.13 -15.04
C GLU A 61 5.29 -1.26 -15.56
N ASP A 62 6.01 -0.15 -15.39
CA ASP A 62 7.46 0.02 -15.31
C ASP A 62 8.37 -0.96 -14.63
N PHE A 63 7.86 -1.63 -13.58
CA PHE A 63 8.66 -2.14 -12.47
C PHE A 63 9.75 -3.10 -12.96
N GLU A 64 10.93 -2.99 -12.34
CA GLU A 64 12.10 -3.82 -12.64
C GLU A 64 12.86 -4.05 -11.35
N HIS A 65 13.26 -5.29 -11.09
CA HIS A 65 14.16 -5.68 -10.01
C HIS A 65 15.41 -6.36 -10.60
N PRO A 66 16.64 -5.99 -10.21
CA PRO A 66 17.87 -6.46 -10.86
C PRO A 66 18.02 -8.00 -10.97
N GLU A 67 17.50 -8.74 -9.99
CA GLU A 67 17.64 -10.21 -9.94
C GLU A 67 16.40 -10.98 -10.44
N VAL A 68 15.24 -10.32 -10.49
CA VAL A 68 13.95 -11.00 -10.76
C VAL A 68 13.41 -10.61 -12.14
N GLY A 69 13.68 -9.39 -12.59
CA GLY A 69 13.09 -8.80 -13.77
C GLY A 69 11.85 -7.99 -13.45
N GLY A 70 10.89 -8.01 -14.37
CA GLY A 70 9.77 -7.09 -14.39
C GLY A 70 8.60 -7.45 -13.47
N LYS A 71 7.54 -6.64 -13.58
CA LYS A 71 6.29 -6.80 -12.81
C LYS A 71 5.63 -8.17 -13.02
N GLN A 72 5.73 -8.74 -14.23
CA GLN A 72 5.08 -10.00 -14.54
C GLN A 72 5.82 -11.19 -13.93
N GLU A 73 7.15 -11.07 -13.83
CA GLU A 73 8.07 -12.06 -13.28
C GLU A 73 8.05 -12.09 -11.75
N VAL A 74 7.82 -10.95 -11.09
CA VAL A 74 7.83 -10.87 -9.62
C VAL A 74 6.62 -11.58 -8.99
N LYS A 75 5.45 -11.56 -9.65
CA LYS A 75 4.21 -12.15 -9.10
C LYS A 75 4.34 -13.65 -8.77
N PRO A 76 4.78 -14.53 -9.70
CA PRO A 76 4.94 -15.95 -9.39
C PRO A 76 6.00 -16.21 -8.32
N MET A 77 7.06 -15.38 -8.23
CA MET A 77 8.06 -15.51 -7.16
C MET A 77 7.48 -15.19 -5.78
N LEU A 78 6.68 -14.13 -5.68
CA LEU A 78 5.96 -13.78 -4.46
C LEU A 78 4.98 -14.88 -4.03
N GLN A 79 4.27 -15.48 -4.99
CA GLN A 79 3.37 -16.61 -4.74
C GLN A 79 4.14 -17.82 -4.20
N LEU A 80 5.25 -18.19 -4.83
CA LEU A 80 6.09 -19.30 -4.37
C LEU A 80 6.63 -19.08 -2.96
N GLY A 81 7.09 -17.86 -2.64
CA GLY A 81 7.57 -17.51 -1.30
C GLY A 81 6.47 -17.64 -0.26
N LEU A 82 5.25 -17.18 -0.59
CA LEU A 82 4.08 -17.31 0.27
C LEU A 82 3.71 -18.78 0.50
N GLU A 83 3.64 -19.59 -0.55
CA GLU A 83 3.31 -21.03 -0.49
C GLU A 83 4.37 -21.85 0.29
N SER A 84 5.63 -21.41 0.24
CA SER A 84 6.75 -22.04 0.94
C SER A 84 6.88 -21.59 2.40
N GLY A 85 5.98 -20.72 2.89
CA GLY A 85 5.97 -20.25 4.28
C GLY A 85 6.97 -19.14 4.62
N TYR A 86 7.65 -18.53 3.63
CA TYR A 86 8.62 -17.46 3.88
C TYR A 86 7.99 -16.22 4.52
N ALA A 87 6.68 -16.01 4.32
CA ALA A 87 5.93 -14.89 4.89
C ALA A 87 5.18 -15.26 6.18
N ASP A 88 5.42 -16.44 6.76
CA ASP A 88 4.78 -16.85 8.01
C ASP A 88 5.27 -15.98 9.18
N GLU A 89 4.30 -15.52 9.98
CA GLU A 89 4.50 -14.50 11.02
C GLU A 89 5.16 -13.20 10.50
N GLY A 90 4.99 -12.93 9.20
CA GLY A 90 5.52 -11.75 8.52
C GLY A 90 5.08 -10.44 9.15
N LYS A 91 6.03 -9.53 9.36
CA LYS A 91 5.82 -8.18 9.89
C LYS A 91 6.57 -7.14 9.07
N VAL A 92 5.95 -5.97 8.93
CA VAL A 92 6.57 -4.79 8.33
C VAL A 92 6.69 -3.70 9.38
N ASP A 93 7.91 -3.28 9.70
CA ASP A 93 8.17 -2.15 10.57
C ASP A 93 8.57 -0.91 9.76
N LEU A 94 7.89 0.20 10.05
CA LEU A 94 8.07 1.50 9.41
C LEU A 94 8.54 2.56 10.41
N GLY A 95 8.88 2.18 11.65
CA GLY A 95 9.19 3.10 12.74
C GLY A 95 10.41 3.98 12.47
N ASN A 96 11.40 3.45 11.74
CA ASN A 96 12.61 4.17 11.36
C ASN A 96 12.59 4.68 9.90
N MET A 97 11.53 4.36 9.15
CA MET A 97 11.43 4.66 7.73
C MET A 97 11.37 6.17 7.48
N GLN A 98 12.17 6.63 6.53
CA GLN A 98 12.18 8.01 6.05
C GLN A 98 11.82 8.05 4.57
N ILE A 99 11.07 9.08 4.18
CA ILE A 99 10.78 9.38 2.79
C ILE A 99 11.70 10.50 2.33
N LYS A 100 12.40 10.29 1.22
CA LYS A 100 13.21 11.31 0.55
C LYS A 100 12.76 11.46 -0.89
N ILE A 101 12.23 12.64 -1.24
CA ILE A 101 11.92 12.99 -2.64
C ILE A 101 13.20 13.53 -3.29
N ASN A 102 13.62 12.92 -4.40
CA ASN A 102 14.86 13.22 -5.10
C ASN A 102 14.63 14.22 -6.25
N ASN A 103 15.70 14.92 -6.65
CA ASN A 103 15.64 15.94 -7.71
C ASN A 103 15.42 15.37 -9.13
N ASP A 104 15.58 14.05 -9.30
CA ASP A 104 15.38 13.34 -10.56
C ASP A 104 13.92 12.89 -10.78
N GLY A 105 13.03 13.25 -9.86
CA GLY A 105 11.61 12.88 -9.91
C GLY A 105 11.30 11.50 -9.32
N THR A 106 12.27 10.86 -8.66
CA THR A 106 12.04 9.65 -7.84
C THR A 106 11.86 10.01 -6.36
N ALA A 107 11.44 9.02 -5.57
CA ALA A 107 11.48 9.09 -4.12
C ALA A 107 11.98 7.77 -3.55
N SER A 108 12.69 7.83 -2.42
CA SER A 108 13.17 6.68 -1.67
C SER A 108 12.41 6.58 -0.35
N ALA A 109 11.97 5.38 0.01
CA ALA A 109 11.46 5.05 1.34
C ALA A 109 12.34 3.98 1.97
N TYR A 110 13.09 4.36 3.01
CA TYR A 110 14.10 3.51 3.63
C TYR A 110 14.41 3.95 5.08
N PRO A 111 14.78 3.02 5.99
CA PRO A 111 14.63 1.57 5.85
C PRO A 111 13.18 1.14 6.05
N ILE A 112 12.74 0.14 5.29
CA ILE A 112 11.54 -0.64 5.59
C ILE A 112 12.00 -1.99 6.09
N ASP A 113 11.75 -2.28 7.36
CA ASP A 113 12.24 -3.49 8.01
C ASP A 113 11.19 -4.60 7.87
N LEU A 114 11.61 -5.71 7.27
CA LEU A 114 10.78 -6.90 7.04
C LEU A 114 11.30 -8.03 7.90
N SER A 115 10.41 -8.75 8.57
CA SER A 115 10.78 -9.94 9.35
C SER A 115 9.75 -11.05 9.22
N SER A 116 10.18 -12.29 9.33
CA SER A 116 9.35 -13.49 9.39
C SER A 116 10.11 -14.62 10.08
N VAL A 117 9.53 -15.83 10.11
CA VAL A 117 10.24 -17.04 10.56
C VAL A 117 11.49 -17.36 9.73
N ALA A 118 11.60 -16.83 8.51
CA ALA A 118 12.74 -17.05 7.61
C ALA A 118 13.93 -16.11 7.89
N GLY A 119 13.74 -15.06 8.69
CA GLY A 119 14.77 -14.06 9.00
C GLY A 119 14.24 -12.64 8.93
N ALA A 120 15.17 -11.67 8.87
CA ALA A 120 14.86 -10.25 8.76
C ALA A 120 15.80 -9.57 7.75
N VAL A 121 15.26 -8.61 7.02
CA VAL A 121 15.97 -7.77 6.04
C VAL A 121 15.42 -6.35 6.09
N SER A 122 16.24 -5.38 5.70
CA SER A 122 15.79 -4.01 5.45
C SER A 122 15.77 -3.78 3.94
N VAL A 123 14.74 -3.07 3.45
CA VAL A 123 14.60 -2.77 2.03
C VAL A 123 14.38 -1.27 1.80
N GLU A 124 14.85 -0.79 0.66
CA GLU A 124 14.49 0.50 0.08
C GLU A 124 13.43 0.28 -1.00
N LEU A 125 12.33 1.04 -0.93
CA LEU A 125 11.42 1.19 -2.06
C LEU A 125 11.80 2.46 -2.82
N VAL A 126 12.12 2.31 -4.10
CA VAL A 126 12.29 3.46 -5.01
C VAL A 126 11.00 3.65 -5.77
N LEU A 127 10.38 4.82 -5.61
CA LEU A 127 9.10 5.19 -6.21
C LEU A 127 9.28 6.25 -7.28
N LYS A 128 8.33 6.29 -8.21
CA LYS A 128 8.19 7.37 -9.19
C LYS A 128 6.72 7.76 -9.34
N LYS A 129 6.47 9.00 -9.75
CA LYS A 129 5.11 9.50 -9.98
C LYS A 129 4.60 9.10 -11.37
N TYR A 130 3.38 8.59 -11.41
CA TYR A 130 2.63 8.18 -12.60
C TYR A 130 1.25 8.81 -12.60
N GLU A 131 0.62 8.84 -13.77
CA GLU A 131 -0.80 9.14 -13.90
C GLU A 131 -1.58 7.82 -13.94
N THR A 132 -2.49 7.62 -13.00
CA THR A 132 -3.37 6.44 -12.94
C THR A 132 -4.83 6.85 -13.04
N THR A 133 -5.72 5.88 -13.30
CA THR A 133 -7.16 6.10 -13.35
C THR A 133 -7.79 5.61 -12.05
N ASN A 134 -8.47 6.49 -11.32
CA ASN A 134 -9.20 6.08 -10.12
C ASN A 134 -10.53 5.39 -10.46
N GLU A 135 -11.23 4.88 -9.44
CA GLU A 135 -12.53 4.20 -9.57
C GLU A 135 -13.62 5.04 -10.27
N LYS A 136 -13.46 6.37 -10.29
CA LYS A 136 -14.37 7.31 -10.95
C LYS A 136 -13.98 7.61 -12.40
N GLY A 137 -13.01 6.87 -12.96
CA GLY A 137 -12.51 7.07 -14.32
C GLY A 137 -11.66 8.33 -14.50
N LYS A 138 -11.23 8.99 -13.41
CA LYS A 138 -10.45 10.22 -13.48
C LYS A 138 -8.95 9.91 -13.38
N LYS A 139 -8.17 10.55 -14.26
CA LYS A 139 -6.71 10.61 -14.19
C LYS A 139 -6.26 11.36 -12.93
N VAL A 140 -5.46 10.70 -12.10
CA VAL A 140 -4.91 11.21 -10.85
C VAL A 140 -3.44 10.82 -10.71
N PRO A 141 -2.59 11.64 -10.08
CA PRO A 141 -1.23 11.25 -9.79
C PRO A 141 -1.19 10.13 -8.75
N ALA A 142 -0.27 9.18 -8.92
CA ALA A 142 0.05 8.15 -7.94
C ALA A 142 1.56 7.91 -7.92
N TRP A 143 2.15 7.70 -6.75
CA TRP A 143 3.51 7.23 -6.63
C TRP A 143 3.49 5.71 -6.59
N LEU A 144 4.20 5.06 -7.52
CA LEU A 144 4.28 3.60 -7.61
C LEU A 144 5.73 3.15 -7.49
N VAL A 145 5.92 1.96 -6.95
CA VAL A 145 7.25 1.35 -6.75
C VAL A 145 7.82 0.96 -8.11
N LYS A 146 9.03 1.42 -8.40
CA LYS A 146 9.74 1.17 -9.67
C LYS A 146 10.84 0.10 -9.54
N THR A 147 11.45 0.02 -8.36
CA THR A 147 12.37 -1.05 -7.97
C THR A 147 12.36 -1.18 -6.45
N ILE A 148 12.84 -2.33 -5.96
CA ILE A 148 13.10 -2.61 -4.55
C ILE A 148 14.59 -2.92 -4.45
N ASN A 149 15.28 -2.31 -3.50
CA ASN A 149 16.68 -2.65 -3.19
C ASN A 149 16.69 -3.31 -1.81
N VAL A 150 17.38 -4.44 -1.69
CA VAL A 150 17.50 -5.18 -0.42
C VAL A 150 18.89 -4.92 0.15
N ASP A 151 18.96 -4.58 1.43
CA ASP A 151 20.26 -4.33 2.06
C ASP A 151 21.13 -5.58 2.04
N GLY A 152 22.39 -5.40 1.61
CA GLY A 152 23.40 -6.45 1.59
C GLY A 152 23.40 -7.33 0.34
N LEU A 153 22.62 -7.00 -0.69
CA LEU A 153 22.64 -7.60 -2.03
C LEU A 153 23.17 -6.62 -3.09
#